data_AF-A0A816WK88-F1
#
_entry.id   AF-A0A816WK88-F1
#
_cell.length_a   1.000
_cell.length_b   1.000
_cell.length_c   1.000
_cell.angle_alpha   90.00
_cell.angle_beta   90.00
_cell.angle_gamma   90.00
#
_symmetry.space_group_name_H-M   'P 1'
#
loop_
_entity.id
_entity.type
_entity.pdbx_description
1 polymer ?
#
loop_
_entity_poly.entity_id
_entity_poly.type
_entity_poly.pdbx_seq_one_letter_code
_entity_poly.pdbx_strand_id
1 'polypeptide(L)'
;MKAELRRDIEFMQPIKNETIFDAAIKLFQQKWKAKECPPINNFIDYFINEWYMSNKGWFEGFTIGYPSSNNALEATNGTIKSLYTFRERLPVGEFLSVLENDIIHQLSRERNTDDPITSQNAKAFANVPSINLSLWTSTYHWIKEEREVIIMKNNDEKNAFY
;
A
#
# COMPACT_ATOMS: atom_id res chain seq x y z
N MET A 1 17.82 13.05 15.82
CA MET A 1 18.15 13.37 14.41
C MET A 1 17.44 12.43 13.42
N LYS A 2 17.81 11.13 13.33
CA LYS A 2 17.12 10.17 12.44
C LYS A 2 15.62 10.08 12.66
N ALA A 3 15.17 10.02 13.92
CA ALA A 3 13.74 9.97 14.28
C ALA A 3 12.99 11.27 13.96
N GLU A 4 13.68 12.40 13.86
CA GLU A 4 13.05 13.67 13.46
C GLU A 4 12.94 13.74 11.93
N LEU A 5 13.99 13.35 11.20
CA LEU A 5 13.96 13.25 9.74
C LEU A 5 12.86 12.31 9.27
N ARG A 6 12.73 11.15 9.92
CA ARG A 6 11.66 10.20 9.63
C ARG A 6 10.27 10.80 9.85
N ARG A 7 10.07 11.51 10.97
CA ARG A 7 8.79 12.16 11.26
C ARG A 7 8.43 13.23 10.22
N ASP A 8 9.42 14.00 9.74
CA ASP A 8 9.16 14.98 8.68
C ASP A 8 8.74 14.30 7.37
N ILE A 9 9.35 13.15 7.01
CA ILE A 9 8.93 12.37 5.84
C ILE A 9 7.53 11.78 6.03
N GLU A 10 7.25 11.20 7.19
CA GLU A 10 5.92 10.66 7.55
C GLU A 10 4.84 11.75 7.55
N PHE A 11 5.19 12.99 7.88
CA PHE A 11 4.29 14.14 7.78
C PHE A 11 3.99 14.53 6.34
N MET A 12 4.98 14.41 5.43
CA MET A 12 4.79 14.74 4.01
C MET A 12 4.01 13.66 3.25
N GLN A 13 4.13 12.39 3.65
CA GLN A 13 3.44 11.26 2.99
C GLN A 13 1.93 11.49 2.79
N PRO A 14 1.12 11.83 3.83
CA PRO A 14 -0.33 11.96 3.70
C PRO A 14 -0.80 13.26 3.03
N ILE A 15 0.11 14.12 2.56
CA ILE A 15 -0.28 15.35 1.87
C ILE A 15 -1.01 14.98 0.57
N LYS A 16 -2.25 15.47 0.41
CA LYS A 16 -3.09 15.17 -0.76
C LYS A 16 -2.96 16.17 -1.90
N ASN A 17 -2.49 17.38 -1.60
CA ASN A 17 -2.36 18.46 -2.58
C ASN A 17 -0.89 18.56 -3.04
N GLU A 18 -0.65 18.38 -4.33
CA GLU A 18 0.72 18.40 -4.89
C GLU A 18 1.44 19.73 -4.66
N THR A 19 0.75 20.87 -4.77
CA THR A 19 1.35 22.19 -4.52
C THR A 19 1.82 22.34 -3.07
N ILE A 20 1.04 21.84 -2.11
CA ILE A 20 1.44 21.81 -0.69
C ILE A 20 2.62 20.86 -0.49
N PHE A 21 2.61 19.70 -1.16
CA PHE A 21 3.69 18.73 -1.09
C PHE A 21 5.01 19.29 -1.65
N ASP A 22 4.98 19.95 -2.81
CA ASP A 22 6.14 20.60 -3.41
C ASP A 22 6.72 21.69 -2.50
N ALA A 23 5.86 22.47 -1.84
CA ALA A 23 6.29 23.45 -0.85
C ALA A 23 6.93 22.77 0.39
N ALA A 24 6.33 21.69 0.88
CA ALA A 24 6.87 20.92 2.00
C ALA A 24 8.23 20.30 1.68
N ILE A 25 8.43 19.79 0.46
CA ILE A 25 9.72 19.25 -0.01
C ILE A 25 10.80 20.33 -0.03
N LYS A 26 10.49 21.55 -0.49
CA LYS A 26 11.43 22.68 -0.47
C LYS A 26 11.83 23.03 0.96
N LEU A 27 10.86 23.13 1.88
CA LEU A 27 11.12 23.41 3.30
C LEU A 27 11.91 22.29 3.97
N PHE A 28 11.60 21.03 3.66
CA PHE A 28 12.33 19.85 4.14
C PHE A 28 13.79 19.90 3.71
N GLN A 29 14.05 20.15 2.42
CA GLN A 29 15.41 20.27 1.90
C GLN A 29 16.19 21.40 2.59
N GLN A 30 15.57 22.58 2.73
CA GLN A 30 16.18 23.73 3.41
C GLN A 30 16.52 23.40 4.88
N LYS A 31 15.55 22.87 5.63
CA LYS A 31 15.72 22.50 7.05
C LYS A 31 16.89 21.54 7.26
N TRP A 32 16.98 20.50 6.44
CA TRP A 32 17.97 19.44 6.65
C TRP A 32 19.35 19.77 6.09
N LYS A 33 19.44 20.56 5.00
CA LYS A 33 20.74 21.06 4.50
C LYS A 33 21.34 22.14 5.39
N ALA A 34 20.52 22.94 6.08
CA ALA A 34 21.00 23.95 7.02
C ALA A 34 21.76 23.37 8.24
N LYS A 35 21.69 22.05 8.47
CA LYS A 35 22.47 21.38 9.52
C LYS A 35 23.94 21.16 9.13
N GLU A 36 24.31 21.43 7.88
CA GLU A 36 25.69 21.34 7.35
C GLU A 36 26.40 20.01 7.68
N CYS A 37 25.64 18.92 7.70
CA CYS A 37 26.13 17.59 8.05
C CYS A 37 26.26 16.73 6.78
N PRO A 38 27.48 16.34 6.35
CA PRO A 38 27.66 15.67 5.06
C PRO A 38 26.83 14.39 4.87
N PRO A 39 26.72 13.47 5.87
CA PRO A 39 25.84 12.31 5.74
C PRO A 39 24.36 12.67 5.53
N ILE A 40 23.89 13.75 6.17
CA ILE A 40 22.51 14.22 5.99
C ILE A 40 22.36 14.80 4.59
N ASN A 41 23.29 15.65 4.15
CA ASN A 41 23.23 16.27 2.83
C ASN A 41 23.19 15.21 1.73
N ASN A 42 24.04 14.19 1.81
CA ASN A 42 24.05 13.06 0.88
C ASN A 42 22.70 12.32 0.87
N PHE A 43 22.13 12.08 2.06
CA PHE A 43 20.81 11.46 2.16
C PHE A 43 19.72 12.33 1.53
N ILE A 44 19.72 13.64 1.80
CA ILE A 44 18.72 14.57 1.27
C ILE A 44 18.82 14.65 -0.26
N ASP A 45 20.03 14.73 -0.81
CA ASP A 45 20.24 14.74 -2.26
C ASP A 45 19.75 13.45 -2.91
N TYR A 46 20.09 12.29 -2.32
CA TYR A 46 19.55 11.01 -2.74
C TYR A 46 18.02 10.98 -2.67
N PHE A 47 17.44 11.41 -1.54
CA PHE A 47 16.00 11.38 -1.32
C PHE A 47 15.24 12.23 -2.35
N ILE A 48 15.73 13.44 -2.62
CA ILE A 48 15.11 14.33 -3.61
C ILE A 48 15.20 13.72 -5.02
N ASN A 49 16.37 13.23 -5.41
CA ASN A 49 16.54 12.64 -6.75
C ASN A 49 15.69 11.39 -6.93
N GLU A 50 15.70 10.48 -5.96
CA GLU A 50 15.03 9.19 -6.09
C GLU A 50 13.51 9.31 -5.86
N TRP A 51 13.10 9.96 -4.78
CA TRP A 51 11.72 9.91 -4.29
C TRP A 51 10.89 11.14 -4.65
N TYR A 52 11.52 12.25 -5.05
CA TYR A 52 10.79 13.42 -5.51
C TYR A 52 10.90 13.65 -7.02
N MET A 53 12.05 13.39 -7.65
CA MET A 53 12.21 13.60 -9.09
C MET A 53 11.80 12.37 -9.91
N SER A 54 12.26 11.17 -9.50
CA SER A 54 12.03 9.93 -10.25
C SER A 54 10.78 9.16 -9.83
N ASN A 55 10.54 8.99 -8.52
CA ASN A 55 9.51 8.09 -7.98
C ASN A 55 8.53 8.81 -7.03
N LYS A 56 7.76 9.79 -7.54
CA LYS A 56 6.78 10.55 -6.74
C LYS A 56 5.62 9.74 -6.15
N GLY A 57 5.45 8.47 -6.52
CA GLY A 57 4.28 7.67 -6.12
C GLY A 57 4.16 7.29 -4.64
N TRP A 58 5.08 7.73 -3.78
CA TRP A 58 5.05 7.40 -2.35
C TRP A 58 4.17 8.33 -1.51
N PHE A 59 3.84 9.54 -1.97
CA PHE A 59 2.94 10.45 -1.26
C PHE A 59 1.49 10.26 -1.72
N GLU A 60 0.53 10.40 -0.82
CA GLU A 60 -0.87 10.01 -1.04
C GLU A 60 -1.60 10.89 -2.06
N GLY A 61 -1.16 12.14 -2.22
CA GLY A 61 -1.69 13.06 -3.23
C GLY A 61 -1.31 12.71 -4.67
N PHE A 62 -0.33 11.83 -4.89
CA PHE A 62 0.06 11.41 -6.24
C PHE A 62 -1.07 10.69 -6.97
N THR A 63 -1.75 9.79 -6.25
CA THR A 63 -2.93 9.07 -6.76
C THR A 63 -3.99 8.95 -5.67
N ILE A 64 -4.92 9.88 -5.65
CA ILE A 64 -6.00 9.95 -4.66
C ILE A 64 -6.90 8.71 -4.78
N GLY A 65 -7.23 8.10 -3.63
CA GLY A 65 -8.12 6.93 -3.55
C GLY A 65 -7.41 5.58 -3.70
N TYR A 66 -6.10 5.59 -3.94
CA TYR A 66 -5.30 4.37 -3.98
C TYR A 66 -4.60 4.14 -2.64
N PRO A 67 -4.40 2.87 -2.24
CA PRO A 67 -3.70 2.56 -1.00
C PRO A 67 -2.23 2.98 -1.09
N SER A 68 -1.80 3.81 -0.15
CA SER A 68 -0.42 4.28 0.03
C SER A 68 0.42 3.37 0.91
N SER A 69 -0.22 2.38 1.55
CA SER A 69 0.43 1.39 2.39
C SER A 69 0.78 0.13 1.60
N ASN A 70 1.91 -0.46 1.93
CA ASN A 70 2.30 -1.78 1.42
C ASN A 70 1.58 -2.92 2.16
N ASN A 71 0.59 -2.63 3.02
CA ASN A 71 -0.09 -3.62 3.85
C ASN A 71 -0.62 -4.82 3.06
N ALA A 72 -1.19 -4.58 1.87
CA ALA A 72 -1.68 -5.66 1.02
C ALA A 72 -0.55 -6.58 0.51
N LEU A 73 0.59 -5.99 0.13
CA LEU A 73 1.78 -6.73 -0.29
C LEU A 73 2.41 -7.49 0.88
N GLU A 74 2.54 -6.84 2.04
CA GLU A 74 3.08 -7.46 3.25
C GLU A 74 2.19 -8.60 3.76
N ALA A 75 0.87 -8.41 3.78
CA ALA A 75 -0.09 -9.45 4.14
C ALA A 75 0.00 -10.64 3.17
N THR A 76 0.04 -10.39 1.86
CA THR A 76 0.19 -11.44 0.84
C THR A 76 1.51 -12.20 1.03
N ASN A 77 2.62 -11.48 1.22
CA ASN A 77 3.92 -12.09 1.52
C ASN A 77 3.91 -12.91 2.81
N GLY A 78 3.17 -12.45 3.83
CA GLY A 78 2.98 -13.18 5.08
C GLY A 78 2.21 -14.48 4.88
N THR A 79 1.13 -14.45 4.10
CA THR A 79 0.36 -15.63 3.70
C THR A 79 1.24 -16.63 2.94
N ILE A 80 2.01 -16.17 1.95
CA ILE A 80 2.88 -17.05 1.17
C ILE A 80 3.89 -17.77 2.06
N LYS A 81 4.57 -17.00 2.93
CA LYS A 81 5.58 -17.55 3.84
C LYS A 81 4.97 -18.50 4.86
N SER A 82 3.77 -18.24 5.36
CA SER A 82 3.14 -19.07 6.39
C SER A 82 2.54 -20.36 5.83
N LEU A 83 1.92 -20.31 4.66
CA LEU A 83 1.20 -21.45 4.09
C LEU A 83 2.09 -22.39 3.26
N TYR A 84 3.02 -21.84 2.48
CA TYR A 84 3.72 -22.64 1.46
C TYR A 84 5.15 -22.98 1.83
N THR A 85 5.85 -22.10 2.55
CA THR A 85 7.25 -22.34 2.93
C THR A 85 7.43 -22.55 4.42
N PHE A 86 6.37 -22.47 5.23
CA PHE A 86 6.41 -22.52 6.69
C PHE A 86 7.47 -21.60 7.32
N ARG A 87 7.79 -20.49 6.65
CA ARG A 87 8.88 -19.54 6.96
C ARG A 87 10.29 -20.16 6.97
N GLU A 88 10.46 -21.34 6.39
CA GLU A 88 11.73 -22.03 6.23
C GLU A 88 12.43 -21.64 4.93
N ARG A 89 13.75 -21.86 4.88
CA ARG A 89 14.54 -21.74 3.66
C ARG A 89 14.55 -23.08 2.95
N LEU A 90 13.92 -23.16 1.80
CA LEU A 90 13.88 -24.38 1.00
C LEU A 90 15.11 -24.49 0.07
N PRO A 91 15.67 -25.70 -0.13
CA PRO A 91 16.58 -25.97 -1.23
C PRO A 91 15.96 -25.58 -2.58
N VAL A 92 16.77 -25.17 -3.56
CA VAL A 92 16.27 -24.61 -4.83
C VAL A 92 15.29 -25.55 -5.54
N GLY A 93 15.56 -26.86 -5.61
CA GLY A 93 14.68 -27.82 -6.28
C GLY A 93 13.31 -27.94 -5.59
N GLU A 94 13.30 -27.95 -4.26
CA GLU A 94 12.07 -27.98 -3.45
C GLU A 94 11.31 -26.66 -3.55
N PHE A 95 12.02 -25.53 -3.52
CA PHE A 95 11.44 -24.22 -3.74
C PHE A 95 10.73 -24.11 -5.09
N LEU A 96 11.36 -24.60 -6.17
CA LEU A 96 10.75 -24.58 -7.50
C LEU A 96 9.51 -25.47 -7.56
N SER A 97 9.52 -26.61 -6.88
CA SER A 97 8.35 -27.48 -6.75
C SER A 97 7.20 -26.77 -6.03
N VAL A 98 7.47 -26.16 -4.87
CA VAL A 98 6.47 -25.40 -4.10
C VAL A 98 5.95 -24.18 -4.88
N LEU A 99 6.84 -23.50 -5.60
CA LEU A 99 6.47 -22.36 -6.44
C LEU A 99 5.46 -22.77 -7.52
N GLU A 100 5.74 -23.82 -8.29
CA GLU A 100 4.91 -24.25 -9.40
C GLU A 100 3.60 -24.92 -8.94
N ASN A 101 3.71 -25.86 -8.00
CA ASN A 101 2.59 -26.73 -7.62
C ASN A 101 1.65 -26.10 -6.60
N ASP A 102 2.17 -25.20 -5.74
CA ASP A 102 1.37 -24.61 -4.66
C ASP A 102 1.12 -23.12 -4.91
N ILE A 103 2.18 -22.31 -5.00
CA ILE A 103 2.06 -20.85 -5.04
C ILE A 103 1.40 -20.39 -6.34
N ILE A 104 1.98 -20.71 -7.50
CA ILE A 104 1.47 -20.29 -8.82
C ILE A 104 0.14 -20.97 -9.10
N HIS A 105 0.01 -22.25 -8.78
CA HIS A 105 -1.23 -22.97 -8.99
C HIS A 105 -2.40 -22.33 -8.24
N GLN A 106 -2.29 -22.13 -6.92
CA GLN A 106 -3.40 -21.64 -6.10
C GLN A 106 -3.64 -20.13 -6.20
N LEU A 107 -2.57 -19.34 -6.39
CA LEU A 107 -2.68 -17.87 -6.45
C LEU A 107 -2.86 -17.31 -7.86
N SER A 108 -2.68 -18.13 -8.90
CA SER A 108 -2.86 -17.70 -10.30
C SER A 108 -3.76 -18.66 -11.08
N ARG A 109 -3.36 -19.92 -11.27
CA ARG A 109 -4.07 -20.85 -12.19
C ARG A 109 -5.49 -21.19 -11.74
N GLU A 110 -5.69 -21.52 -10.47
CA GLU A 110 -7.03 -21.78 -9.88
C GLU A 110 -7.93 -20.54 -9.86
N ARG A 111 -7.37 -19.35 -10.09
CA ARG A 111 -8.11 -18.08 -10.14
C ARG A 111 -8.36 -17.62 -11.56
N ASN A 112 -7.82 -18.34 -12.55
CA ASN A 112 -8.04 -18.03 -13.95
C ASN A 112 -9.45 -18.47 -14.36
N THR A 113 -10.30 -17.48 -14.63
CA THR A 113 -11.67 -17.69 -15.10
C THR A 113 -11.75 -17.99 -16.59
N ASP A 114 -10.67 -17.76 -17.34
CA ASP A 114 -10.63 -17.88 -18.80
C ASP A 114 -10.17 -19.28 -19.27
N ASP A 115 -9.67 -20.11 -18.35
CA ASP A 115 -9.32 -21.50 -18.65
C ASP A 115 -10.56 -22.41 -18.48
N PRO A 116 -11.01 -23.10 -19.55
CA PRO A 116 -12.22 -23.92 -19.53
C PRO A 116 -12.16 -25.11 -18.54
N ILE A 117 -10.96 -25.54 -18.12
CA ILE A 117 -10.80 -26.65 -17.15
C ILE A 117 -10.90 -26.14 -15.71
N THR A 118 -10.30 -24.98 -15.40
CA THR A 118 -10.32 -24.40 -14.03
C THR A 118 -11.52 -23.50 -13.77
N SER A 119 -12.17 -22.95 -14.81
CA SER A 119 -13.29 -22.00 -14.73
C SER A 119 -14.46 -22.50 -13.87
N GLN A 120 -14.70 -23.81 -13.81
CA GLN A 120 -15.81 -24.39 -13.04
C GLN A 120 -15.62 -24.25 -11.52
N ASN A 121 -14.38 -24.17 -11.05
CA ASN A 121 -14.02 -23.99 -9.63
C ASN A 121 -13.19 -22.71 -9.40
N ALA A 122 -13.18 -21.79 -10.39
CA ALA A 122 -12.34 -20.61 -10.31
C ALA A 122 -12.76 -19.71 -9.15
N LYS A 123 -11.80 -19.33 -8.29
CA LYS A 123 -12.04 -18.34 -7.23
C LYS A 123 -12.03 -16.94 -7.83
N ALA A 124 -13.13 -16.55 -8.44
CA ALA A 124 -13.31 -15.22 -9.01
C ALA A 124 -13.14 -14.13 -7.93
N PHE A 125 -12.53 -13.00 -8.33
CA PHE A 125 -12.50 -11.83 -7.46
C PHE A 125 -13.91 -11.28 -7.30
N ALA A 126 -14.33 -11.04 -6.06
CA ALA A 126 -15.58 -10.36 -5.78
C ALA A 126 -15.43 -8.89 -6.20
N ASN A 127 -16.13 -8.50 -7.26
CA ASN A 127 -16.15 -7.12 -7.75
C ASN A 127 -17.10 -6.22 -6.94
N VAL A 128 -17.99 -6.84 -6.16
CA VAL A 128 -18.96 -6.16 -5.30
C VAL A 128 -18.86 -6.76 -3.90
N PRO A 129 -18.82 -5.93 -2.84
CA PRO A 129 -18.77 -6.43 -1.48
C PRO A 129 -20.00 -7.27 -1.14
N SER A 130 -19.79 -8.44 -0.55
CA SER A 130 -20.89 -9.25 -0.02
C SER A 130 -21.32 -8.68 1.33
N ILE A 131 -22.43 -7.95 1.32
CA ILE A 131 -23.02 -7.41 2.55
C ILE A 131 -23.75 -8.55 3.28
N ASN A 132 -23.24 -8.93 4.45
CA ASN A 132 -23.84 -9.96 5.30
C ASN A 132 -24.18 -9.42 6.69
N LEU A 133 -24.91 -10.21 7.48
CA LEU A 133 -25.33 -9.81 8.83
C LEU A 133 -24.15 -9.45 9.73
N SER A 134 -23.02 -10.17 9.64
CA SER A 134 -21.82 -9.86 10.40
C SER A 134 -21.28 -8.47 10.08
N LEU A 135 -21.22 -8.11 8.80
CA LEU A 135 -20.78 -6.78 8.35
C LEU A 135 -21.75 -5.68 8.80
N TRP A 136 -23.06 -5.95 8.77
CA TRP A 136 -24.07 -5.04 9.32
C TRP A 136 -23.89 -4.84 10.84
N THR A 137 -23.68 -5.91 11.59
CA THR A 137 -23.47 -5.85 13.04
C THR A 137 -22.20 -5.08 13.40
N SER A 138 -21.07 -5.34 12.70
CA SER A 138 -19.83 -4.60 12.94
C SER A 138 -19.96 -3.11 12.58
N THR A 139 -20.66 -2.80 11.49
CA THR A 139 -20.93 -1.41 11.09
C THR A 139 -21.82 -0.70 12.12
N TYR A 140 -22.85 -1.38 12.62
CA TYR A 140 -23.70 -0.84 13.69
C TYR A 140 -22.91 -0.53 14.96
N HIS A 141 -22.03 -1.43 15.40
CA HIS A 141 -21.15 -1.18 16.55
C HIS A 141 -20.20 -0.02 16.30
N TRP A 142 -19.61 0.07 15.11
CA TRP A 142 -18.73 1.17 14.74
C TRP A 142 -19.43 2.54 14.75
N ILE A 143 -20.67 2.61 14.26
CA ILE A 143 -21.51 3.83 14.35
C ILE A 143 -21.76 4.19 15.82
N LYS A 144 -22.08 3.20 16.65
CA LYS A 144 -22.37 3.39 18.09
C LYS A 144 -21.14 3.86 18.89
N GLU A 145 -19.94 3.57 18.42
CA GLU A 145 -18.69 4.03 19.02
C GLU A 145 -18.38 5.51 18.74
N GLU A 146 -19.24 6.23 18.01
CA GLU A 146 -19.11 7.68 17.70
C GLU A 146 -17.73 8.07 17.17
N ARG A 147 -17.05 7.16 16.46
CA ARG A 147 -15.72 7.45 15.90
C ARG A 147 -15.86 8.53 14.83
N GLU A 148 -15.17 9.65 15.00
CA GLU A 148 -15.14 10.71 14.00
C GLU A 148 -14.54 10.18 12.70
N VAL A 149 -15.38 10.14 11.66
CA VAL A 149 -14.94 9.92 10.30
C VAL A 149 -14.63 11.29 9.72
N ILE A 150 -13.35 11.61 9.56
CA ILE A 150 -12.95 12.82 8.86
C ILE A 150 -13.19 12.61 7.36
N ILE A 151 -14.42 12.86 6.92
CA ILE A 151 -14.78 12.90 5.50
C ILE A 151 -14.44 14.29 4.99
N MET A 152 -13.26 14.44 4.37
CA MET A 152 -12.94 15.66 3.64
C MET A 152 -13.70 15.65 2.31
N LYS A 153 -14.81 16.40 2.24
CA LYS A 153 -15.54 16.65 1.00
C LYS A 153 -14.62 17.42 0.04
N ASN A 154 -14.22 16.78 -1.07
CA ASN A 154 -13.71 17.49 -2.23
C ASN A 154 -14.90 18.06 -3.00
N ASN A 155 -14.83 19.33 -3.39
CA ASN A 155 -15.83 20.06 -4.17
C ASN A 155 -15.90 19.64 -5.65
N ASP A 156 -15.48 18.43 -6.00
CA ASP A 156 -15.62 17.92 -7.36
C ASP A 156 -16.51 16.69 -7.34
N GLU A 157 -17.79 16.94 -7.62
CA GLU A 157 -18.74 15.93 -8.05
C GLU A 157 -18.18 15.19 -9.28
N LYS A 158 -17.59 14.03 -9.05
CA LYS A 158 -17.69 12.93 -10.01
C LYS A 158 -18.25 11.74 -9.27
N ASN A 159 -19.50 11.44 -9.59
CA ASN A 159 -20.23 10.25 -9.17
C ASN A 159 -19.33 9.01 -9.29
N ALA A 160 -18.78 8.56 -8.17
CA ALA A 160 -18.35 7.19 -8.03
C ALA A 160 -19.63 6.38 -7.80
N PHE A 161 -20.13 5.77 -8.86
CA PHE A 161 -21.16 4.74 -8.76
C PHE A 161 -20.56 3.56 -7.99
N TYR A 162 -21.27 3.14 -6.93
CA TYR A 162 -21.09 1.85 -6.27
C TYR A 162 -21.49 0.71 -7.20
#